data_AF-X1B183-F1
#
_entry.id   AF-X1B183-F1
#
_cell.length_a   1.000
_cell.length_b   1.000
_cell.length_c   1.000
_cell.angle_alpha   90.00
_cell.angle_beta   90.00
_cell.angle_gamma   90.00
#
_symmetry.space_group_name_H-M   'P 1'
#
loop_
_entity.id
_entity.type
_entity.pdbx_description
1 polymer ?
#
loop_
_entity_poly.entity_id
_entity_poly.type
_entity_poly.pdbx_seq_one_letter_code
_entity_poly.pdbx_strand_id
1 'polypeptide(L)'
;MIVLKKNIFFTVDLEEWYHTKWFDTSYIFSKYFPNGLPDSDIKLTTARLLDLCEKYGVRITFFVLVSVIKRNPGLLEDITSRGHEVAIHGLEHQSILELGPEEFKLQIHEAKNYTERQIGERVYGYRAPYFQINSEGIEIIEDCGYKYDSSINPCLKIPGWYGDPS
;
A
#
# COMPACT_ATOMS: atom_id res chain seq x y z
N MET A 1 19.02 31.39 13.87
CA MET A 1 17.78 30.56 13.83
C MET A 1 17.76 29.80 12.53
N ILE A 2 17.99 28.48 12.58
CA ILE A 2 17.77 27.62 11.40
C ILE A 2 16.27 27.36 11.34
N VAL A 3 15.57 27.97 10.40
CA VAL A 3 14.19 27.60 10.10
C VAL A 3 14.27 26.29 9.33
N LEU A 4 14.08 25.16 10.03
CA LEU A 4 13.87 23.88 9.36
C LEU A 4 12.63 24.03 8.48
N LYS A 5 12.80 23.97 7.16
CA LYS A 5 11.68 23.79 6.24
C LYS A 5 11.02 22.46 6.63
N LYS A 6 9.79 22.53 7.15
CA LYS A 6 8.99 21.33 7.40
C LYS A 6 8.58 20.77 6.04
N ASN A 7 9.17 19.66 5.66
CA ASN A 7 8.66 18.86 4.55
C ASN A 7 7.49 18.05 5.08
N ILE A 8 6.30 18.27 4.51
CA ILE A 8 5.11 17.48 4.82
C ILE A 8 5.06 16.38 3.77
N PHE A 9 5.14 15.13 4.21
CA PHE A 9 4.90 13.97 3.37
C PHE A 9 3.47 13.52 3.57
N PHE A 10 2.73 13.41 2.48
CA PHE A 10 1.41 12.80 2.47
C PHE A 10 1.49 11.52 1.67
N THR A 11 0.93 10.46 2.22
CA THR A 11 0.95 9.12 1.63
C THR A 11 -0.41 8.48 1.78
N VAL A 12 -0.77 7.59 0.86
CA VAL A 12 -2.04 6.86 0.89
C VAL A 12 -1.81 5.38 0.63
N ASP A 13 -2.59 4.55 1.31
CA ASP A 13 -2.71 3.12 1.01
C ASP A 13 -3.83 2.97 -0.02
N LEU A 14 -3.49 2.46 -1.19
CA LEU A 14 -4.41 2.30 -2.31
C LEU A 14 -5.05 0.91 -2.25
N GLU A 15 -6.08 0.82 -1.42
CA GLU A 15 -6.80 -0.40 -1.10
C GLU A 15 -8.32 -0.23 -1.21
N GLU A 16 -9.03 -1.35 -1.23
CA GLU A 16 -10.48 -1.42 -1.28
C GLU A 16 -11.04 -1.59 0.12
N TRP A 17 -12.29 -1.15 0.32
CA TRP A 17 -12.97 -1.23 1.62
C TRP A 17 -13.03 -2.66 2.18
N TYR A 18 -12.97 -3.67 1.31
CA TYR A 18 -13.03 -5.09 1.67
C TYR A 18 -11.66 -5.74 1.92
N HIS A 19 -10.54 -5.01 1.77
CA HIS A 19 -9.22 -5.51 2.20
C HIS A 19 -9.03 -5.44 3.71
N THR A 20 -10.01 -4.91 4.43
CA THR A 20 -9.97 -4.81 5.88
C THR A 20 -10.32 -6.11 6.61
N LYS A 21 -9.89 -6.19 7.87
CA LYS A 21 -10.27 -7.23 8.83
C LYS A 21 -11.26 -6.77 9.89
N TRP A 22 -11.76 -5.53 9.80
CA TRP A 22 -12.70 -5.00 10.79
C TRP A 22 -14.06 -5.72 10.81
N PHE A 23 -14.40 -6.46 9.75
CA PHE A 23 -15.60 -7.28 9.64
C PHE A 23 -15.35 -8.50 8.75
N ASP A 24 -16.23 -9.49 8.82
CA ASP A 24 -16.15 -10.72 8.02
C ASP A 24 -16.52 -10.44 6.56
N THR A 25 -15.50 -10.12 5.76
CA THR A 25 -15.62 -9.87 4.32
C THR A 25 -16.08 -11.12 3.56
N SER A 26 -15.76 -12.33 4.04
CA SER A 26 -16.23 -13.59 3.44
C SER A 26 -17.73 -13.76 3.58
N TYR A 27 -18.28 -13.45 4.76
CA TYR A 27 -19.73 -13.41 4.96
C TYR A 27 -20.40 -12.37 4.06
N ILE A 28 -19.87 -11.15 4.00
CA ILE A 28 -20.44 -10.08 3.16
C ILE A 28 -20.44 -10.48 1.68
N PHE A 29 -19.34 -11.06 1.17
CA PHE A 29 -19.26 -11.51 -0.21
C PHE A 29 -20.23 -12.66 -0.50
N SER A 30 -20.28 -13.69 0.35
CA SER A 30 -21.22 -14.80 0.15
C SER A 30 -22.69 -14.36 0.15
N LYS A 31 -23.04 -13.32 0.93
CA LYS A 31 -24.42 -12.85 1.07
C LYS A 31 -24.83 -11.82 0.04
N TYR A 32 -23.98 -10.85 -0.25
CA TYR A 32 -24.33 -9.67 -1.06
C TYR A 32 -23.65 -9.62 -2.42
N PHE A 33 -22.52 -10.34 -2.58
CA PHE A 33 -21.75 -10.37 -3.83
C PHE A 33 -21.41 -11.82 -4.27
N PRO A 34 -22.41 -12.72 -4.40
CA PRO A 34 -22.14 -14.14 -4.65
C PRO A 34 -21.50 -14.43 -6.02
N ASN A 35 -21.53 -13.46 -6.94
CA ASN A 35 -21.07 -13.62 -8.33
C ASN A 35 -19.77 -12.86 -8.64
N GLY A 36 -19.08 -12.31 -7.64
CA GLY A 36 -17.82 -11.61 -7.86
C GLY A 36 -17.58 -10.47 -6.88
N LEU A 37 -16.56 -9.67 -7.14
CA LEU A 37 -16.22 -8.54 -6.28
C LEU A 37 -17.18 -7.35 -6.50
N PRO A 38 -17.46 -6.56 -5.45
CA PRO A 38 -18.27 -5.34 -5.55
C PRO A 38 -17.64 -4.34 -6.52
N ASP A 39 -18.43 -3.51 -7.19
CA ASP A 39 -17.93 -2.42 -8.04
C ASP A 39 -16.92 -1.55 -7.27
N SER A 40 -15.88 -1.11 -7.99
CA SER A 40 -14.79 -0.33 -7.44
C SER A 40 -14.89 1.13 -7.87
N ASP A 41 -14.93 2.03 -6.88
CA ASP A 41 -14.83 3.47 -7.10
C ASP A 41 -13.37 3.96 -7.05
N ILE A 42 -12.39 3.07 -6.92
CA ILE A 42 -11.02 3.45 -6.59
C ILE A 42 -10.37 4.34 -7.66
N LYS A 43 -10.70 4.13 -8.95
CA LYS A 43 -10.23 5.02 -10.02
C LYS A 43 -10.81 6.43 -9.88
N LEU A 44 -12.10 6.54 -9.54
CA LEU A 44 -12.78 7.83 -9.38
C LEU A 44 -12.24 8.58 -8.16
N THR A 45 -12.06 7.90 -7.02
CA THR A 45 -11.53 8.53 -5.80
C THR A 45 -10.06 8.91 -5.96
N THR A 46 -9.27 8.07 -6.63
CA THR A 46 -7.86 8.37 -6.95
C THR A 46 -7.76 9.58 -7.88
N ALA A 47 -8.56 9.65 -8.95
CA ALA A 47 -8.57 10.80 -9.86
C ALA A 47 -8.90 12.11 -9.13
N ARG A 48 -9.90 12.09 -8.24
CA ARG A 48 -10.24 13.26 -7.40
C ARG A 48 -9.10 13.66 -6.46
N LEU A 49 -8.41 12.70 -5.88
CA LEU A 49 -7.24 12.96 -5.03
C LEU A 49 -6.09 13.57 -5.84
N LEU A 50 -5.83 13.05 -7.04
CA LEU A 50 -4.83 13.58 -7.96
C LEU A 50 -5.17 15.03 -8.39
N ASP A 51 -6.43 15.32 -8.70
CA ASP A 51 -6.89 16.68 -9.03
C ASP A 51 -6.68 17.66 -7.86
N LEU A 52 -6.90 17.20 -6.62
CA LEU A 52 -6.59 17.98 -5.42
C LEU A 52 -5.08 18.20 -5.27
N CYS A 53 -4.27 17.16 -5.46
CA CYS A 53 -2.82 17.26 -5.40
C CYS A 53 -2.29 18.29 -6.41
N GLU A 54 -2.79 18.24 -7.65
CA GLU A 54 -2.47 19.19 -8.71
C GLU A 54 -2.86 20.62 -8.33
N LYS A 55 -4.11 20.81 -7.86
CA LYS A 55 -4.61 22.12 -7.39
C LYS A 55 -3.73 22.76 -6.33
N TYR A 56 -3.14 21.96 -5.45
CA TYR A 56 -2.29 22.44 -4.35
C TYR A 56 -0.79 22.30 -4.61
N GLY A 57 -0.38 21.80 -5.78
CA GLY A 57 1.03 21.58 -6.12
C GLY A 57 1.74 20.57 -5.20
N VAL A 58 1.02 19.57 -4.71
CA VAL A 58 1.52 18.55 -3.78
C VAL A 58 1.81 17.26 -4.53
N ARG A 59 2.94 16.62 -4.22
CA ARG A 59 3.23 15.24 -4.63
C ARG A 59 3.13 14.32 -3.43
N ILE A 60 2.63 13.12 -3.67
CA ILE A 60 2.33 12.13 -2.63
C ILE A 60 2.79 10.75 -3.07
N THR A 61 2.90 9.84 -2.10
CA THR A 61 3.26 8.43 -2.34
C THR A 61 2.02 7.55 -2.21
N PHE A 62 1.77 6.71 -3.21
CA PHE A 62 0.72 5.70 -3.21
C PHE A 62 1.35 4.33 -2.91
N PHE A 63 0.98 3.72 -1.79
CA PHE A 63 1.32 2.33 -1.49
C PHE A 63 0.25 1.43 -2.11
N VAL A 64 0.60 0.69 -3.15
CA VAL A 64 -0.38 -0.03 -3.99
C VAL A 64 -0.40 -1.52 -3.71
N LEU A 65 -1.59 -2.09 -3.78
CA LEU A 65 -1.79 -3.54 -3.84
C LEU A 65 -1.80 -4.02 -5.29
N VAL A 66 -1.13 -5.14 -5.57
CA VAL A 66 -1.13 -5.71 -6.93
C VAL A 66 -2.52 -6.14 -7.39
N SER A 67 -3.35 -6.65 -6.47
CA SER A 67 -4.73 -7.01 -6.77
C SER A 67 -5.56 -5.81 -7.27
N VAL A 68 -5.36 -4.65 -6.64
CA VAL A 68 -6.02 -3.39 -7.01
C VAL A 68 -5.61 -2.91 -8.38
N ILE A 69 -4.30 -2.87 -8.68
CA ILE A 69 -3.80 -2.39 -9.97
C ILE A 69 -4.15 -3.35 -11.11
N LYS A 70 -4.17 -4.68 -10.87
CA LYS A 70 -4.62 -5.68 -11.86
C LYS A 70 -6.10 -5.49 -12.21
N ARG A 71 -6.91 -5.16 -11.21
CA ARG A 71 -8.35 -4.93 -11.37
C ARG A 71 -8.67 -3.59 -12.05
N ASN A 72 -7.76 -2.62 -11.96
CA ASN A 72 -7.98 -1.26 -12.42
C ASN A 72 -6.90 -0.81 -13.43
N PRO A 73 -6.93 -1.30 -14.69
CA PRO A 73 -6.01 -0.86 -15.73
C PRO A 73 -5.99 0.67 -15.90
N GLY A 74 -4.79 1.23 -16.12
CA GLY A 74 -4.54 2.66 -16.24
C GLY A 74 -4.40 3.41 -14.90
N LEU A 75 -4.72 2.79 -13.76
CA LEU A 75 -4.60 3.45 -12.45
C LEU A 75 -3.16 3.86 -12.13
N LEU A 76 -2.18 2.98 -12.42
CA LEU A 76 -0.77 3.31 -12.24
C LEU A 76 -0.29 4.41 -13.19
N GLU A 77 -0.74 4.39 -14.44
CA GLU A 77 -0.40 5.42 -15.44
C GLU A 77 -0.94 6.79 -15.02
N ASP A 78 -2.17 6.87 -14.53
CA ASP A 78 -2.76 8.11 -14.01
C ASP A 78 -1.94 8.69 -12.83
N ILE A 79 -1.45 7.82 -11.94
CA ILE A 79 -0.64 8.21 -10.78
C ILE A 79 0.74 8.70 -11.23
N THR A 80 1.45 7.91 -12.04
CA THR A 80 2.85 8.22 -12.42
C THR A 80 2.95 9.37 -13.40
N SER A 81 2.02 9.50 -14.36
CA SER A 81 2.01 10.60 -15.34
C SER A 81 1.83 11.98 -14.69
N ARG A 82 1.25 12.04 -13.48
CA ARG A 82 1.10 13.25 -12.66
C ARG A 82 2.26 13.46 -11.67
N GLY A 83 3.30 12.63 -11.73
CA GLY A 83 4.54 12.79 -10.97
C GLY A 83 4.47 12.35 -9.51
N HIS A 84 3.52 11.47 -9.17
CA HIS A 84 3.42 10.85 -7.86
C HIS A 84 4.28 9.59 -7.74
N GLU A 85 4.71 9.28 -6.52
CA GLU A 85 5.48 8.06 -6.26
C GLU A 85 4.55 6.86 -6.10
N VAL A 86 4.98 5.70 -6.64
CA VAL A 86 4.35 4.40 -6.40
C VAL A 86 5.28 3.55 -5.52
N ALA A 87 4.74 3.06 -4.42
CA ALA A 87 5.37 2.15 -3.46
C ALA A 87 4.51 0.89 -3.28
N ILE A 88 5.03 -0.16 -2.63
CA ILE A 88 4.32 -1.44 -2.51
C ILE A 88 3.60 -1.58 -1.17
N HIS A 89 2.34 -2.05 -1.23
CA HIS A 89 1.55 -2.46 -0.09
C HIS A 89 1.27 -3.98 -0.02
N GLY A 90 1.84 -4.75 -0.95
CA GLY A 90 1.70 -6.20 -1.04
C GLY A 90 0.89 -6.66 -2.26
N LEU A 91 0.58 -7.96 -2.31
CA LEU A 91 -0.25 -8.53 -3.38
C LEU A 91 -1.75 -8.40 -3.07
N GLU A 92 -2.18 -8.97 -1.94
CA GLU A 92 -3.60 -9.16 -1.56
C GLU A 92 -3.92 -8.64 -0.14
N HIS A 93 -3.13 -7.69 0.38
CA HIS A 93 -3.28 -7.09 1.72
C HIS A 93 -3.15 -8.09 2.89
N GLN A 94 -2.14 -8.97 2.81
CA GLN A 94 -1.79 -9.96 3.83
C GLN A 94 -0.49 -9.56 4.55
N SER A 95 -0.43 -9.74 5.87
CA SER A 95 0.78 -9.45 6.67
C SER A 95 1.73 -10.65 6.74
N ILE A 96 2.98 -10.39 7.14
CA ILE A 96 3.97 -11.45 7.36
C ILE A 96 3.50 -12.50 8.38
N LEU A 97 2.66 -12.12 9.34
CA LEU A 97 2.10 -13.05 10.34
C LEU A 97 1.14 -14.07 9.72
N GLU A 98 0.50 -13.73 8.60
CA GLU A 98 -0.42 -14.62 7.89
C GLU A 98 0.29 -15.51 6.89
N LEU A 99 1.29 -14.95 6.19
CA LEU A 99 2.01 -15.61 5.12
C LEU A 99 3.15 -16.51 5.63
N GLY A 100 3.78 -16.09 6.73
CA GLY A 100 5.10 -16.57 7.11
C GLY A 100 6.22 -15.95 6.26
N PRO A 101 7.48 -16.06 6.70
CA PRO A 101 8.61 -15.30 6.13
C PRO A 101 8.91 -15.62 4.65
N GLU A 102 8.92 -16.90 4.28
CA GLU A 102 9.24 -17.33 2.91
C GLU A 102 8.20 -16.84 1.90
N GLU A 103 6.91 -17.03 2.20
CA GLU A 103 5.83 -16.57 1.34
C GLU A 103 5.78 -15.05 1.29
N PHE A 104 5.98 -14.37 2.42
CA PHE A 104 6.09 -12.91 2.46
C PHE A 104 7.19 -12.40 1.53
N LYS A 105 8.39 -13.00 1.57
CA LYS A 105 9.51 -12.66 0.67
C LYS A 105 9.14 -12.83 -0.80
N LEU A 106 8.53 -13.96 -1.16
CA LEU A 106 8.08 -14.23 -2.53
C LEU A 106 7.06 -13.20 -2.99
N GLN A 107 6.06 -12.90 -2.17
CA GLN A 107 4.98 -11.99 -2.52
C GLN A 107 5.46 -10.55 -2.69
N ILE A 108 6.28 -10.01 -1.77
CA ILE A 108 6.74 -8.62 -1.91
C ILE A 108 7.71 -8.47 -3.09
N HIS A 109 8.54 -9.49 -3.35
CA HIS A 109 9.40 -9.53 -4.53
C HIS A 109 8.58 -9.58 -5.83
N GLU A 110 7.54 -10.41 -5.90
CA GLU A 110 6.62 -10.42 -7.03
C GLU A 110 5.90 -9.08 -7.19
N ALA A 111 5.41 -8.51 -6.10
CA ALA A 111 4.67 -7.26 -6.10
C ALA A 111 5.49 -6.11 -6.67
N LYS A 112 6.75 -6.00 -6.23
CA LYS A 112 7.74 -5.06 -6.76
C LYS A 112 7.95 -5.28 -8.24
N ASN A 113 8.32 -6.50 -8.65
CA ASN A 113 8.63 -6.80 -10.05
C ASN A 113 7.45 -6.58 -10.99
N TYR A 114 6.23 -6.93 -10.57
CA TYR A 114 5.02 -6.66 -11.34
C TYR A 114 4.84 -5.16 -11.54
N THR A 115 4.93 -4.38 -10.46
CA THR A 115 4.71 -2.93 -10.49
C THR A 115 5.79 -2.22 -11.32
N GLU A 116 7.08 -2.55 -11.12
CA GLU A 116 8.18 -1.99 -11.92
C GLU A 116 8.01 -2.25 -13.42
N ARG A 117 7.53 -3.45 -13.80
CA ARG A 117 7.21 -3.77 -15.21
C ARG A 117 6.06 -2.95 -15.76
N GLN A 118 5.06 -2.60 -14.95
CA GLN A 118 3.92 -1.80 -15.40
C GLN A 118 4.29 -0.32 -15.58
N ILE A 119 5.12 0.23 -14.69
CA ILE A 119 5.46 1.67 -14.71
C ILE A 119 6.75 1.98 -15.46
N GLY A 120 7.61 0.99 -15.74
CA GLY A 120 8.90 1.19 -16.41
C GLY A 120 9.97 1.84 -15.53
N GLU A 121 9.72 1.96 -14.23
CA GLU A 121 10.57 2.62 -13.23
C GLU A 121 10.79 1.72 -12.01
N ARG A 122 11.80 2.04 -11.20
CA ARG A 122 12.12 1.30 -9.97
C ARG A 122 11.17 1.70 -8.84
N VAL A 123 10.79 0.71 -8.02
CA VAL A 123 9.98 0.93 -6.81
C VAL A 123 10.85 0.80 -5.57
N TYR A 124 10.81 1.82 -4.71
CA TYR A 124 11.71 1.95 -3.57
C TYR A 124 11.03 1.75 -2.22
N GLY A 125 9.75 2.06 -2.10
CA GLY A 125 9.01 2.02 -0.84
C GLY A 125 8.24 0.73 -0.60
N TYR A 126 8.12 0.38 0.67
CA TYR A 126 7.21 -0.66 1.16
C TYR A 126 6.41 -0.17 2.38
N ARG A 127 5.16 -0.63 2.50
CA ARG A 127 4.37 -0.54 3.73
C ARG A 127 3.61 -1.85 3.94
N ALA A 128 3.73 -2.42 5.12
CA ALA A 128 3.09 -3.67 5.51
C ALA A 128 1.59 -3.46 5.72
N PRO A 129 0.74 -4.36 5.21
CA PRO A 129 -0.67 -4.44 5.58
C PRO A 129 -0.86 -4.41 7.09
N TYR A 130 -1.86 -3.65 7.53
CA TYR A 130 -2.19 -3.44 8.95
C TYR A 130 -1.06 -2.84 9.81
N PHE A 131 0.01 -2.32 9.20
CA PHE A 131 1.25 -1.92 9.89
C PHE A 131 1.83 -3.06 10.74
N GLN A 132 1.59 -4.31 10.33
CA GLN A 132 2.08 -5.50 11.02
C GLN A 132 3.37 -5.98 10.37
N ILE A 133 4.48 -5.62 10.99
CA ILE A 133 5.83 -6.04 10.59
C ILE A 133 6.63 -6.40 11.84
N ASN A 134 7.57 -7.33 11.70
CA ASN A 134 8.55 -7.69 12.74
C ASN A 134 9.97 -7.51 12.19
N SER A 135 10.99 -7.72 13.00
CA SER A 135 12.40 -7.56 12.59
C SER A 135 12.77 -8.42 11.37
N GLU A 136 12.33 -9.67 11.34
CA GLU A 136 12.53 -10.59 10.21
C GLU A 136 11.90 -10.04 8.92
N GLY A 137 10.71 -9.46 9.01
CA GLY A 137 10.06 -8.82 7.88
C GLY A 137 10.82 -7.59 7.36
N ILE A 138 11.43 -6.79 8.25
CA ILE A 138 12.28 -5.66 7.85
C ILE A 138 13.52 -6.16 7.09
N GLU A 139 14.17 -7.22 7.58
CA GLU A 139 15.31 -7.86 6.89
C GLU A 139 14.90 -8.36 5.49
N ILE A 140 13.73 -8.99 5.37
CA ILE A 140 13.19 -9.47 4.09
C ILE A 140 12.90 -8.30 3.13
N ILE A 141 12.36 -7.19 3.63
CA ILE A 141 12.11 -5.97 2.85
C ILE A 141 13.45 -5.42 2.32
N GLU A 142 14.49 -5.36 3.15
CA GLU A 142 15.82 -4.93 2.73
C GLU A 142 16.43 -5.88 1.66
N ASP A 143 16.33 -7.20 1.88
CA ASP A 143 16.78 -8.24 0.95
C ASP A 143 16.11 -8.14 -0.44
N CYS A 144 14.84 -7.73 -0.47
CA CYS A 144 14.09 -7.50 -1.69
C CYS A 144 14.44 -6.15 -2.38
N GLY A 145 15.41 -5.42 -1.82
CA GLY A 145 16.00 -4.21 -2.38
C GLY A 145 15.12 -2.98 -2.25
N TYR A 146 14.13 -2.98 -1.35
CA TYR A 146 13.43 -1.75 -0.97
C TYR A 146 14.41 -0.81 -0.26
N LYS A 147 14.17 0.50 -0.35
CA LYS A 147 15.03 1.55 0.22
C LYS A 147 14.45 2.19 1.47
N TYR A 148 13.15 2.06 1.68
CA TYR A 148 12.51 2.48 2.90
C TYR A 148 11.27 1.63 3.20
N ASP A 149 10.94 1.58 4.48
CA ASP A 149 9.72 1.02 5.02
C ASP A 149 8.89 2.14 5.69
N SER A 150 7.57 2.05 5.61
CA SER A 150 6.63 2.96 6.27
C SER A 150 5.62 2.21 7.15
N SER A 151 6.05 1.13 7.79
CA SER A 151 5.20 0.22 8.57
C SER A 151 5.35 0.41 10.08
N ILE A 152 6.50 0.88 10.54
CA ILE A 152 6.76 1.05 11.98
C ILE A 152 6.10 2.34 12.48
N ASN A 153 5.14 2.19 13.40
CA ASN A 153 4.55 3.32 14.11
C ASN A 153 5.20 3.44 15.50
N PRO A 154 6.00 4.49 15.78
CA PRO A 154 6.70 4.67 17.05
C PRO A 154 5.75 5.19 18.14
N CYS A 155 4.59 4.56 18.29
CA CYS A 155 3.61 4.84 19.32
C CYS A 155 3.40 3.61 20.21
N LEU A 156 2.94 3.86 21.44
CA LEU A 156 2.52 2.78 22.33
C LEU A 156 1.40 1.97 21.65
N LYS A 157 1.40 0.65 21.89
CA LYS A 157 0.36 -0.24 21.42
C LYS A 157 -1.00 0.23 21.93
N ILE A 158 -1.85 0.67 21.02
CA ILE A 158 -3.25 0.96 21.30
C ILE A 158 -4.02 -0.34 21.03
N PRO A 159 -4.69 -0.94 22.03
CA PRO A 159 -5.43 -2.19 21.84
C PRO A 159 -6.44 -2.08 20.69
N GLY A 160 -6.31 -2.98 19.70
CA GLY A 160 -7.16 -3.01 18.52
C GLY A 160 -6.81 -1.98 17.44
N TRP A 161 -5.70 -1.26 17.56
CA TRP A 161 -5.20 -0.28 16.58
C TRP A 161 -3.71 -0.58 16.27
N TYR A 162 -2.88 0.44 16.08
CA TYR A 162 -1.45 0.33 15.79
C TYR A 162 -0.60 0.50 17.06
N GLY A 163 0.69 0.23 16.90
CA GLY A 163 1.71 0.41 17.93
C GLY A 163 2.36 -0.92 18.27
N ASP A 164 3.57 -1.10 17.78
CA ASP A 164 4.50 -2.08 18.31
C ASP A 164 5.87 -1.40 18.36
N PRO A 165 6.41 -1.09 19.55
CA PRO A 165 7.75 -0.55 19.67
C PRO A 165 8.83 -1.63 19.56
N SER A 166 8.45 -2.88 19.22
CA SER A 166 9.34 -4.06 19.18
C SER A 166 10.50 -3.91 18.21
#